data_AF-A0A7Y8IPG4-F1
#
_entry.id   AF-A0A7Y8IPG4-F1
#
_cell.length_a   1.000
_cell.length_b   1.000
_cell.length_c   1.000
_cell.angle_alpha   90.00
_cell.angle_beta   90.00
_cell.angle_gamma   90.00
#
_symmetry.space_group_name_H-M   'P 1'
#
loop_
_entity.id
_entity.type
_entity.pdbx_description
1 polymer ?
#
loop_
_entity_poly.entity_id
_entity_poly.type
_entity_poly.pdbx_seq_one_letter_code
_entity_poly.pdbx_strand_id
1 'polypeptide(L)'
;MARPEYLICLECESEVDDFTWRDGEIRRAVCEVCGNSDPDAFALPEDFDQDFEEDEEDEEEDEEEEYLEDLDDYEDEEEEE
;
A
#
# COMPACT_ATOMS: atom_id res chain seq x y z
N MET A 1 1.75 -15.54 19.60
CA MET A 1 1.86 -15.53 18.12
C MET A 1 2.77 -16.65 17.66
N ALA A 2 2.52 -17.21 16.47
CA ALA A 2 3.51 -18.03 15.79
C ALA A 2 4.76 -17.18 15.49
N ARG A 3 5.95 -17.78 15.46
CA ARG A 3 7.16 -17.08 15.02
C ARG A 3 7.01 -16.81 13.50
N PRO A 4 7.26 -15.59 13.01
CA PRO A 4 7.24 -15.30 11.58
C PRO A 4 8.37 -16.03 10.85
N GLU A 5 8.21 -16.22 9.53
CA GLU A 5 9.24 -16.88 8.71
C GLU A 5 10.41 -15.93 8.40
N TYR A 6 10.11 -14.65 8.18
CA TYR A 6 11.05 -13.57 7.96
C TYR A 6 10.47 -12.25 8.52
N LEU A 7 11.34 -11.23 8.65
CA LEU A 7 10.98 -9.85 8.99
C LEU A 7 11.29 -8.95 7.80
N ILE A 8 10.66 -7.78 7.73
CA ILE A 8 10.96 -6.76 6.72
C ILE A 8 11.76 -5.65 7.38
N CYS A 9 12.94 -5.33 6.84
CA CYS A 9 13.72 -4.19 7.30
C CYS A 9 13.10 -2.89 6.80
N LEU A 10 12.69 -2.01 7.71
CA LEU A 10 12.04 -0.74 7.37
C LEU A 10 13.00 0.31 6.78
N GLU A 11 14.31 0.09 6.87
CA GLU A 11 15.31 1.00 6.28
C GLU A 11 15.60 0.73 4.81
N CYS A 12 15.42 -0.51 4.35
CA CYS A 12 15.78 -0.91 2.98
C CYS A 12 14.82 -1.91 2.34
N GLU A 13 13.66 -2.14 2.97
CA GLU A 13 12.54 -2.95 2.47
C GLU A 13 12.96 -4.37 2.09
N SER A 14 13.97 -4.90 2.79
CA SER A 14 14.56 -6.21 2.49
C SER A 14 14.10 -7.25 3.51
N GLU A 15 13.91 -8.48 3.05
CA GLU A 15 13.55 -9.64 3.88
C GLU A 15 14.75 -10.08 4.74
N VAL A 16 14.48 -10.38 6.01
CA VAL A 16 15.49 -10.77 7.01
C VAL A 16 15.05 -12.04 7.73
N ASP A 17 15.79 -13.13 7.52
CA ASP A 17 15.59 -14.41 8.21
C ASP A 17 16.49 -14.59 9.45
N ASP A 18 17.61 -13.84 9.54
CA ASP A 18 18.51 -13.88 10.70
C ASP A 18 18.00 -13.00 11.86
N PHE A 19 17.08 -13.56 12.65
CA PHE A 19 16.53 -12.90 13.82
C PHE A 19 16.16 -13.87 14.97
N THR A 20 16.10 -13.28 16.16
CA THR A 20 15.68 -13.90 17.41
C THR A 20 14.29 -13.42 17.79
N TRP A 21 13.32 -14.33 17.76
CA TRP A 21 11.94 -14.12 18.19
C TRP A 21 11.68 -14.74 19.56
N ARG A 22 11.10 -13.98 20.50
CA ARG A 22 10.62 -14.51 21.79
C ARG A 22 9.38 -13.77 22.25
N ASP A 23 8.43 -14.48 22.87
CA ASP A 23 7.23 -13.91 23.47
C ASP A 23 6.34 -13.04 22.55
N GLY A 24 6.51 -13.14 21.23
CA GLY A 24 5.78 -12.29 20.29
C GLY A 24 6.49 -10.99 19.91
N GLU A 25 7.74 -10.80 20.34
CA GLU A 25 8.57 -9.63 20.06
C GLU A 25 9.91 -10.02 19.42
N ILE A 26 10.47 -9.07 18.65
CA ILE A 26 11.79 -9.16 18.05
C ILE A 26 12.82 -8.85 19.15
N ARG A 27 13.58 -9.85 19.58
CA ARG A 27 14.66 -9.64 20.57
C ARG A 27 15.95 -9.15 19.95
N ARG A 28 16.21 -9.54 18.70
CA ARG A 28 17.40 -9.17 17.93
C ARG A 28 17.15 -9.51 16.46
N ALA A 29 17.50 -8.62 15.56
CA ALA A 29 17.51 -8.87 14.12
C ALA A 29 18.72 -8.14 13.52
N VAL A 30 19.27 -8.66 12.43
CA VAL A 30 20.34 -7.99 11.68
C VAL A 30 20.03 -8.09 10.20
N CYS A 31 19.95 -6.94 9.53
CA CYS A 31 19.79 -6.89 8.08
C CYS A 31 21.14 -7.11 7.39
N GLU A 32 21.19 -8.10 6.50
CA GLU A 32 22.39 -8.42 5.72
C GLU A 32 22.65 -7.41 4.59
N VAL A 33 21.63 -6.64 4.21
CA VAL A 33 21.64 -5.71 3.06
C VAL A 33 22.18 -4.34 3.47
N CYS A 34 21.54 -3.69 4.45
CA CYS A 34 21.93 -2.36 4.92
C CYS A 34 22.82 -2.39 6.17
N GLY A 35 22.92 -3.54 6.86
CA GLY A 35 23.70 -3.70 8.09
C GLY A 35 22.99 -3.19 9.36
N ASN A 36 21.70 -2.86 9.26
CA ASN A 36 20.93 -2.40 10.41
C ASN A 36 20.75 -3.54 11.43
N SER A 37 20.75 -3.20 12.72
CA SER A 37 20.63 -4.16 13.83
C SER A 37 19.64 -3.74 14.92
N ASP A 38 18.93 -2.64 14.70
CA ASP A 38 17.94 -2.10 15.62
C ASP A 38 16.61 -2.84 15.47
N PRO A 39 16.10 -3.55 16.51
CA PRO A 39 14.90 -4.39 16.40
C PRO A 39 13.63 -3.60 16.08
N ASP A 40 13.57 -2.31 16.45
CA ASP A 40 12.46 -1.40 16.13
C ASP A 40 12.39 -1.01 14.65
N ALA A 41 13.48 -1.24 13.89
CA ALA A 41 13.53 -0.96 12.46
C ALA A 41 13.20 -2.20 11.61
N PHE A 42 12.51 -3.17 12.22
CA PHE A 42 12.01 -4.37 11.55
C PHE A 42 10.52 -4.54 11.83
N ALA A 43 9.75 -4.84 10.78
CA ALA A 43 8.33 -5.12 10.86
C ALA A 43 8.02 -6.57 10.47
N LEU A 44 6.82 -7.02 10.84
CA LEU A 44 6.27 -8.28 10.34
C LEU A 44 5.78 -8.08 8.91
N PRO A 45 5.88 -9.09 8.03
CA PRO A 45 5.33 -8.99 6.69
C PRO A 45 3.82 -8.71 6.68
N GLU A 46 3.08 -9.29 7.64
CA GLU A 46 1.64 -9.05 7.81
C GLU A 46 1.30 -7.61 8.23
N ASP A 47 2.24 -6.90 8.85
CA ASP A 47 2.09 -5.50 9.29
C ASP A 47 2.46 -4.54 8.16
N PHE A 48 3.47 -4.91 7.36
CA PHE A 48 3.94 -4.12 6.23
C PHE A 48 2.98 -4.15 5.02
N ASP A 49 2.30 -5.26 4.76
CA ASP A 49 1.32 -5.37 3.67
C ASP A 49 0.06 -4.53 3.95
N GLN A 50 -0.29 -4.33 5.23
CA GLN A 50 -1.50 -3.61 5.62
C GLN A 50 -1.42 -2.08 5.32
N ASP A 51 -0.23 -1.49 5.33
CA ASP A 51 -0.02 -0.09 4.91
C ASP A 51 -0.34 0.14 3.41
N PHE A 52 -0.37 -0.92 2.58
CA PHE A 52 -0.73 -0.80 1.16
C PHE A 52 -2.21 -1.09 0.86
N GLU A 53 -2.93 -1.82 1.73
CA GLU A 53 -4.33 -2.20 1.49
C GLU A 53 -5.36 -1.29 2.22
N GLU A 54 -4.93 -0.35 3.07
CA GLU A 54 -5.83 0.56 3.81
C GLU A 54 -5.96 1.99 3.20
N ASP A 55 -5.49 2.22 1.95
CA ASP A 55 -5.63 3.50 1.22
C ASP A 55 -6.51 3.39 -0.07
N GLU A 56 -7.36 2.35 -0.18
CA GLU A 56 -8.34 2.21 -1.29
C GLU A 56 -9.81 2.43 -0.87
N GLU A 57 -10.06 3.19 0.19
CA GLU A 57 -11.40 3.75 0.47
C GLU A 57 -11.38 5.29 0.40
N ASP A 58 -12.01 5.83 -0.66
CA ASP A 58 -12.66 7.15 -0.81
C ASP A 58 -12.01 8.18 -1.78
N GLU A 59 -12.90 8.81 -2.60
CA GLU A 59 -12.75 9.99 -3.51
C GLU A 59 -12.37 9.74 -5.00
N GLU A 60 -13.15 10.03 -6.06
CA GLU A 60 -14.48 10.63 -6.27
C GLU A 60 -15.10 10.20 -7.63
N GLU A 61 -16.42 10.12 -7.62
CA GLU A 61 -17.39 9.89 -8.69
C GLU A 61 -17.79 11.24 -9.33
N ASP A 62 -17.13 11.76 -10.40
CA ASP A 62 -17.59 13.03 -11.03
C ASP A 62 -17.00 13.39 -12.43
N GLU A 63 -16.80 12.43 -13.36
CA GLU A 63 -16.31 12.78 -14.74
C GLU A 63 -17.30 12.42 -15.87
N GLU A 64 -18.45 11.81 -15.58
CA GLU A 64 -19.41 11.38 -16.63
C GLU A 64 -20.47 12.46 -16.97
N GLU A 65 -20.68 13.47 -16.12
CA GLU A 65 -21.76 14.46 -16.30
C GLU A 65 -21.41 15.60 -17.28
N GLU A 66 -20.13 15.91 -17.51
CA GLU A 66 -19.70 17.00 -18.42
C GLU A 66 -19.90 16.65 -19.92
N TYR A 67 -19.88 15.36 -20.29
CA TYR A 67 -19.95 14.96 -21.72
C TYR A 67 -21.37 15.07 -22.34
N LEU A 68 -22.42 15.12 -21.52
CA LEU A 68 -23.80 15.12 -22.01
C LEU A 68 -24.35 16.52 -22.35
N GLU A 69 -23.79 17.61 -21.79
CA GLU A 69 -24.24 18.97 -22.13
C GLU A 69 -23.88 19.39 -23.57
N ASP A 70 -22.80 18.85 -24.16
CA ASP A 70 -22.32 19.24 -25.50
C ASP A 70 -23.14 18.59 -26.64
N LEU A 71 -23.96 17.56 -26.34
CA LEU A 71 -24.73 16.82 -27.34
C LEU A 71 -26.13 17.38 -27.59
N ASP A 72 -26.73 18.09 -26.63
CA ASP A 72 -28.08 18.66 -26.75
C ASP A 72 -28.10 19.91 -27.66
N ASP A 73 -26.97 20.62 -27.83
CA ASP A 73 -26.86 21.80 -28.70
C ASP A 73 -26.88 21.45 -30.20
N TYR A 74 -26.52 20.21 -30.57
CA TYR A 74 -26.37 19.79 -31.97
C TYR A 74 -27.67 19.26 -32.62
N GLU A 75 -28.71 18.93 -31.83
CA GLU A 75 -29.96 18.37 -32.38
C GLU A 75 -31.00 19.43 -32.80
N ASP A 76 -30.83 20.72 -32.48
CA ASP A 76 -31.80 21.79 -32.82
C ASP A 76 -31.62 22.38 -34.24
N GLU A 77 -30.52 22.08 -34.95
CA GLU A 77 -30.23 22.67 -36.28
C GLU A 77 -30.78 21.87 -37.49
N GLU A 78 -31.46 20.72 -37.30
CA GLU A 78 -32.01 19.89 -38.40
C GLU A 78 -33.54 20.02 -38.64
N GLU A 79 -34.20 21.11 -38.22
CA GLU A 79 -35.62 21.35 -38.54
C GLU A 79 -35.88 22.64 -39.36
N GLU A 80 -35.22 22.85 -40.51
CA GLU A 80 -35.73 23.76 -41.56
C GLU A 80 -35.37 23.30 -43.00
N GLU A 81 -36.12 22.34 -43.57
CA GLU A 81 -36.37 22.26 -45.03
C GLU A 81 -37.83 21.90 -45.37
#